data_AF-A0A3M8EDL7-F1
#
_entry.id   AF-A0A3M8EDL7-F1
#
_cell.length_a   1.000
_cell.length_b   1.000
_cell.length_c   1.000
_cell.angle_alpha   90.00
_cell.angle_beta   90.00
_cell.angle_gamma   90.00
#
_symmetry.space_group_name_H-M   'P 1'
#
loop_
_entity.id
_entity.type
_entity.pdbx_description
1 polymer ?
#
loop_
_entity_poly.entity_id
_entity_poly.type
_entity_poly.pdbx_seq_one_letter_code
_entity_poly.pdbx_strand_id
1 'polypeptide(L)'
;MGAIRSFTELKSRHEELAPLLMLRLGEETAPRKRDILVCGGTGCQASESEQLVENLNAVLREHGLDQEVRAQITGCFGFCEKGPIVKVHPDNVFYVQVQADDAREIVESHLVGGTHVERLLCLEPTLDQRVHRQSDMSFYKKQMRVALRNCGFINPELIDEYIANQGYQALGRVLNTMTPAEVCALVKASGLRGRGGGGFPT
;
A
#
# COMPACT_ATOMS: atom_id res chain seq x y z
N MET A 1 -9.27 -16.35 -13.62
CA MET A 1 -8.26 -17.01 -12.78
C MET A 1 -8.71 -18.42 -12.43
N GLY A 2 -7.79 -19.40 -12.42
CA GLY A 2 -8.09 -20.76 -11.99
C GLY A 2 -8.15 -20.87 -10.46
N ALA A 3 -8.96 -21.80 -9.94
CA ALA A 3 -9.06 -22.03 -8.50
C ALA A 3 -7.77 -22.66 -7.96
N ILE A 4 -7.28 -22.15 -6.82
CA ILE A 4 -6.15 -22.74 -6.08
C ILE A 4 -6.67 -23.93 -5.26
N ARG A 5 -6.16 -25.14 -5.51
CA ARG A 5 -6.68 -26.41 -4.98
C ARG A 5 -5.78 -27.05 -3.93
N SER A 6 -4.56 -26.56 -3.73
CA SER A 6 -3.63 -27.10 -2.75
C SER A 6 -2.72 -26.03 -2.15
N PHE A 7 -2.12 -26.34 -1.00
CA PHE A 7 -1.14 -25.43 -0.38
C PHE A 7 0.11 -25.26 -1.24
N THR A 8 0.55 -26.32 -1.93
CA THR A 8 1.67 -26.25 -2.89
C THR A 8 1.36 -25.31 -4.05
N GLU A 9 0.14 -25.37 -4.58
CA GLU A 9 -0.30 -24.46 -5.65
C GLU A 9 -0.39 -23.01 -5.16
N LEU A 10 -0.83 -22.77 -3.92
CA LEU A 10 -0.80 -21.43 -3.32
C LEU A 10 0.63 -20.86 -3.21
N LYS A 11 1.60 -21.70 -2.83
CA LYS A 11 3.02 -21.29 -2.77
C LYS A 11 3.57 -20.96 -4.15
N SER A 12 3.34 -21.82 -5.13
CA SER A 12 3.75 -21.56 -6.51
C SER A 12 3.11 -20.30 -7.08
N ARG A 13 1.82 -20.06 -6.77
CA ARG A 13 1.12 -18.82 -7.16
C ARG A 13 1.72 -17.58 -6.50
N HIS A 14 2.10 -17.67 -5.23
CA HIS A 14 2.79 -16.57 -4.55
C HIS A 14 4.11 -16.22 -5.25
N GLU A 15 4.90 -17.21 -5.63
CA GLU A 15 6.16 -17.00 -6.38
C GLU A 15 5.92 -16.39 -7.76
N GLU A 16 4.89 -16.86 -8.49
CA GLU A 16 4.49 -16.32 -9.80
C GLU A 16 4.06 -14.84 -9.71
N LEU A 17 3.35 -14.47 -8.64
CA LEU A 17 2.78 -13.14 -8.46
C LEU A 17 3.72 -12.16 -7.72
N ALA A 18 4.81 -12.63 -7.10
CA ALA A 18 5.78 -11.78 -6.40
C ALA A 18 6.26 -10.57 -7.22
N PRO A 19 6.48 -10.67 -8.56
CA PRO A 19 6.85 -9.53 -9.39
C PRO A 19 5.86 -8.36 -9.37
N LEU A 20 4.58 -8.58 -9.04
CA LEU A 20 3.58 -7.51 -8.95
C LEU A 20 3.93 -6.45 -7.89
N LEU A 21 4.71 -6.82 -6.88
CA LEU A 21 5.05 -5.94 -5.75
C LEU A 21 6.50 -5.47 -5.76
N MET A 22 7.35 -5.96 -6.68
CA MET A 22 8.78 -5.63 -6.75
C MET A 22 9.03 -4.13 -6.78
N LEU A 23 8.21 -3.39 -7.53
CA LEU A 23 8.34 -1.94 -7.64
C LEU A 23 8.08 -1.22 -6.31
N ARG A 24 7.13 -1.72 -5.51
CA ARG A 24 6.80 -1.15 -4.18
C ARG A 24 7.79 -1.57 -3.11
N LEU A 25 8.45 -2.71 -3.29
CA LEU A 25 9.53 -3.20 -2.46
C LEU A 25 10.88 -2.51 -2.78
N GLY A 26 10.96 -1.75 -3.86
CA GLY A 26 12.20 -1.11 -4.32
C GLY A 26 13.18 -2.09 -4.98
N GLU A 27 12.68 -3.23 -5.45
CA GLU A 27 13.44 -4.28 -6.12
C GLU A 27 13.39 -4.17 -7.66
N GLU A 28 12.54 -3.27 -8.20
CA GLU A 28 12.50 -2.96 -9.63
C GLU A 28 13.66 -2.02 -10.01
N THR A 29 14.30 -2.33 -11.14
CA THR A 29 15.49 -1.62 -11.64
C THR A 29 15.21 -0.82 -12.92
N ALA A 30 14.03 -0.99 -13.52
CA ALA A 30 13.62 -0.25 -14.70
C ALA A 30 13.52 1.26 -14.38
N PRO A 31 14.32 2.11 -15.03
CA PRO A 31 14.54 3.49 -14.60
C PRO A 31 13.32 4.39 -14.75
N ARG A 32 12.31 3.99 -15.53
CA ARG A 32 11.09 4.76 -15.80
C ARG A 32 9.79 4.14 -15.28
N LYS A 33 9.81 2.92 -14.74
CA LYS A 33 8.60 2.35 -14.16
C LYS A 33 8.25 3.04 -12.84
N ARG A 34 6.97 3.36 -12.63
CA ARG A 34 6.46 3.85 -11.33
C ARG A 34 5.06 3.30 -11.03
N ASP A 35 4.78 3.13 -9.74
CA ASP A 35 3.41 2.97 -9.22
C ASP A 35 3.05 4.22 -8.44
N ILE A 36 1.93 4.85 -8.81
CA ILE A 36 1.28 5.91 -8.06
C ILE A 36 0.09 5.29 -7.32
N LEU A 37 0.24 5.17 -6.01
CA LEU A 37 -0.78 4.60 -5.13
C LEU A 37 -1.57 5.71 -4.46
N VAL A 38 -2.85 5.83 -4.82
CA VAL A 38 -3.77 6.81 -4.25
C VAL A 38 -4.62 6.15 -3.18
N CYS A 39 -4.72 6.77 -2.00
CA CYS A 39 -5.47 6.24 -0.89
C CYS A 39 -6.97 6.11 -1.21
N GLY A 40 -7.51 4.88 -1.16
CA GLY A 40 -8.94 4.59 -1.35
C GLY A 40 -9.72 4.40 -0.06
N GLY A 41 -9.20 4.86 1.09
CA GLY A 41 -9.98 4.86 2.32
C GLY A 41 -11.20 5.79 2.20
N THR A 42 -12.30 5.51 2.91
CA THR A 42 -13.55 6.27 2.82
C THR A 42 -13.37 7.79 2.99
N GLY A 43 -12.47 8.21 3.89
CA GLY A 43 -12.16 9.63 4.08
C GLY A 43 -11.44 10.27 2.89
N CYS A 44 -10.66 9.51 2.11
CA CYS A 44 -10.02 10.01 0.89
C CYS A 44 -10.98 9.92 -0.31
N GLN A 45 -11.86 8.92 -0.37
CA GLN A 45 -12.92 8.85 -1.36
C GLN A 45 -13.89 10.04 -1.25
N ALA A 46 -14.27 10.41 -0.02
CA ALA A 46 -15.07 11.61 0.24
C ALA A 46 -14.36 12.91 -0.17
N SER A 47 -13.05 12.87 -0.39
CA SER A 47 -12.20 13.97 -0.85
C SER A 47 -11.68 13.70 -2.28
N GLU A 48 -12.51 13.08 -3.13
CA GLU A 48 -12.29 12.96 -4.58
C GLU A 48 -11.04 12.15 -5.01
N SER A 49 -10.61 11.17 -4.21
CA SER A 49 -9.45 10.32 -4.55
C SER A 49 -9.61 9.55 -5.87
N GLU A 50 -10.84 9.21 -6.26
CA GLU A 50 -11.13 8.54 -7.55
C GLU A 50 -10.91 9.49 -8.72
N GLN A 51 -11.42 10.73 -8.63
CA GLN A 51 -11.18 11.76 -9.63
C GLN A 51 -9.68 12.07 -9.76
N LEU A 52 -8.94 12.08 -8.65
CA LEU A 52 -7.49 12.23 -8.65
C LEU A 52 -6.80 11.12 -9.47
N VAL A 53 -7.22 9.86 -9.33
CA VAL A 53 -6.67 8.74 -10.13
C VAL A 53 -7.00 8.91 -11.62
N GLU A 54 -8.22 9.34 -11.95
CA GLU A 54 -8.61 9.62 -13.34
C GLU A 54 -7.75 10.72 -13.95
N ASN A 55 -7.57 11.83 -13.22
CA ASN A 55 -6.77 12.97 -13.64
C ASN A 55 -5.30 12.58 -13.81
N LEU A 56 -4.72 11.83 -12.87
CA LEU A 56 -3.35 11.30 -12.98
C LEU A 56 -3.19 10.47 -14.25
N ASN A 57 -4.08 9.50 -14.48
CA ASN A 57 -4.02 8.66 -15.68
C ASN A 57 -4.24 9.44 -16.98
N ALA A 58 -5.06 10.49 -16.97
CA ALA A 58 -5.22 11.37 -18.13
C ALA A 58 -3.92 12.11 -18.47
N VAL A 59 -3.28 12.74 -17.48
CA VAL A 59 -2.02 13.46 -17.68
C VAL A 59 -0.87 12.51 -18.03
N LEU A 60 -0.84 11.30 -17.47
CA LEU A 60 0.14 10.28 -17.87
C LEU A 60 0.03 9.91 -19.35
N ARG A 61 -1.20 9.77 -19.89
CA ARG A 61 -1.43 9.53 -21.32
C ARG A 61 -0.98 10.71 -22.19
N GLU A 62 -1.23 11.94 -21.76
CA GLU A 62 -0.76 13.15 -22.47
C GLU A 62 0.77 13.17 -22.62
N HIS A 63 1.49 12.63 -21.64
CA HIS A 63 2.95 12.55 -21.62
C HIS A 63 3.51 11.22 -22.17
N GLY A 64 2.65 10.30 -22.64
CA GLY A 64 3.06 8.98 -23.16
C GLY A 64 3.70 8.06 -22.10
N LEU A 65 3.33 8.22 -20.82
CA LEU A 65 3.87 7.47 -19.68
C LEU A 65 2.96 6.32 -19.24
N ASP A 66 1.79 6.12 -19.84
CA ASP A 66 0.76 5.18 -19.43
C ASP A 66 1.16 3.70 -19.53
N GLN A 67 2.22 3.39 -20.29
CA GLN A 67 2.78 2.03 -20.38
C GLN A 67 3.80 1.71 -19.28
N GLU A 68 4.35 2.75 -18.64
CA GLU A 68 5.46 2.63 -17.69
C GLU A 68 5.03 3.03 -16.27
N VAL A 69 4.05 3.92 -16.16
CA VAL A 69 3.53 4.44 -14.91
C VAL A 69 2.06 4.08 -14.75
N ARG A 70 1.71 3.50 -13.60
CA ARG A 70 0.34 3.15 -13.26
C ARG A 70 -0.14 3.97 -12.07
N ALA A 71 -1.21 4.74 -12.24
CA ALA A 71 -1.93 5.36 -11.14
C ALA A 71 -3.18 4.54 -10.76
N GLN A 72 -3.30 4.19 -9.50
CA GLN A 72 -4.40 3.34 -9.02
C GLN A 72 -4.76 3.58 -7.56
N ILE A 73 -5.97 3.18 -7.22
CA ILE A 73 -6.43 3.11 -5.83
C ILE A 73 -5.69 2.01 -5.08
N THR A 74 -5.33 2.29 -3.82
CA THR A 74 -4.78 1.34 -2.85
C THR A 74 -5.52 1.40 -1.53
N GLY A 75 -5.20 0.50 -0.60
CA GLY A 75 -5.77 0.52 0.75
C GLY A 75 -5.43 1.79 1.54
N CYS A 76 -6.17 2.04 2.62
CA CYS A 76 -5.96 3.23 3.44
C CYS A 76 -4.55 3.31 4.05
N PHE A 77 -3.92 4.49 4.03
CA PHE A 77 -2.64 4.71 4.72
C PHE A 77 -2.78 4.97 6.23
N GLY A 78 -3.98 5.36 6.69
CA GLY A 78 -4.30 5.57 8.10
C GLY A 78 -3.97 6.97 8.63
N PHE A 79 -3.46 7.88 7.79
CA PHE A 79 -3.18 9.27 8.16
C PHE A 79 -4.28 10.22 7.65
N CYS A 80 -5.52 9.96 8.07
CA CYS A 80 -6.71 10.59 7.48
C CYS A 80 -6.71 12.12 7.56
N GLU A 81 -6.13 12.72 8.60
CA GLU A 81 -5.98 14.18 8.73
C GLU A 81 -5.18 14.81 7.57
N LYS A 82 -4.32 14.01 6.92
CA LYS A 82 -3.45 14.41 5.81
C LYS A 82 -3.91 13.83 4.47
N GLY A 83 -5.13 13.30 4.39
CA GLY A 83 -5.74 12.81 3.15
C GLY A 83 -6.22 13.94 2.22
N PRO A 84 -6.40 13.67 0.90
CA PRO A 84 -5.97 12.47 0.17
C PRO A 84 -4.45 12.27 0.14
N ILE A 85 -4.03 11.01 0.15
CA ILE A 85 -2.62 10.61 0.18
C ILE A 85 -2.26 9.97 -1.15
N VAL A 86 -1.10 10.34 -1.69
CA VAL A 86 -0.49 9.71 -2.86
C VAL A 86 0.91 9.24 -2.49
N LYS A 87 1.22 7.98 -2.82
CA LYS A 87 2.56 7.42 -2.65
C LYS A 87 3.12 6.99 -4.00
N VAL A 88 4.32 7.47 -4.32
CA VAL A 88 5.01 7.14 -5.56
C VAL A 88 6.15 6.16 -5.26
N HIS A 89 6.14 5.03 -5.96
CA HIS A 89 7.20 4.03 -5.95
C HIS A 89 7.90 3.99 -7.32
N PRO A 90 9.18 3.61 -7.40
CA PRO A 90 10.07 3.20 -6.30
C PRO A 90 10.68 4.38 -5.51
N ASP A 91 10.43 5.63 -5.93
CA ASP A 91 10.99 6.86 -5.36
C ASP A 91 10.74 7.04 -3.86
N ASN A 92 9.73 6.33 -3.33
CA ASN A 92 9.32 6.32 -1.93
C ASN A 92 8.94 7.72 -1.42
N VAL A 93 8.21 8.45 -2.26
CA VAL A 93 7.70 9.80 -1.98
C VAL A 93 6.25 9.72 -1.54
N PHE A 94 5.92 10.46 -0.49
CA PHE A 94 4.63 10.46 0.16
C PHE A 94 4.05 11.88 0.16
N TYR A 95 3.07 12.09 -0.71
CA TYR A 95 2.33 13.34 -0.81
C TYR A 95 1.07 13.30 0.06
N VAL A 96 0.78 14.44 0.68
CA VAL A 96 -0.34 14.65 1.59
C VAL A 96 -1.24 15.78 1.11
N GLN A 97 -2.51 15.73 1.50
CA GLN A 97 -3.54 16.73 1.19
C GLN A 97 -3.67 17.01 -0.32
N VAL A 98 -3.43 15.97 -1.13
CA VAL A 98 -3.44 16.07 -2.60
C VAL A 98 -4.87 16.28 -3.09
N GLN A 99 -5.10 17.34 -3.86
CA GLN A 99 -6.37 17.62 -4.52
C GLN A 99 -6.40 16.99 -5.91
N ALA A 100 -7.60 16.78 -6.48
CA ALA A 100 -7.74 16.20 -7.82
C ALA A 100 -6.99 17.01 -8.91
N ASP A 101 -6.92 18.34 -8.77
CA ASP A 101 -6.24 19.23 -9.71
C ASP A 101 -4.71 19.19 -9.59
N ASP A 102 -4.16 18.66 -8.49
CA ASP A 102 -2.72 18.54 -8.27
C ASP A 102 -2.08 17.45 -9.16
N ALA A 103 -2.90 16.61 -9.81
CA ALA A 103 -2.45 15.52 -10.67
C ALA A 103 -1.44 15.96 -11.73
N ARG A 104 -1.70 17.11 -12.37
CA ARG A 104 -0.82 17.64 -13.42
C ARG A 104 0.54 18.01 -12.87
N GLU A 105 0.60 18.71 -11.74
CA GLU A 105 1.85 19.11 -11.10
C GLU A 105 2.67 17.89 -10.66
N ILE A 106 2.03 16.85 -10.12
CA ILE A 106 2.71 15.60 -9.76
C ILE A 106 3.34 14.95 -11.00
N VAL A 107 2.61 14.82 -12.10
CA VAL A 107 3.16 14.19 -13.30
C VAL A 107 4.27 15.03 -13.92
N GLU A 108 4.05 16.32 -14.12
CA GLU A 108 4.99 17.21 -14.81
C GLU A 108 6.25 17.50 -13.96
N SER A 109 6.09 17.82 -12.68
CA SER A 109 7.22 18.16 -11.81
C SER A 109 8.00 16.93 -11.38
N HIS A 110 7.29 15.91 -10.86
CA HIS A 110 7.94 14.74 -10.26
C HIS A 110 8.29 13.68 -11.30
N LEU A 111 7.33 13.22 -12.09
CA LEU A 111 7.59 12.07 -12.97
C LEU A 111 8.39 12.45 -14.22
N VAL A 112 8.09 13.60 -14.82
CA VAL A 112 8.80 14.11 -16.00
C VAL A 112 10.03 14.92 -15.59
N GLY A 113 9.87 15.87 -14.68
CA GLY A 113 10.92 16.80 -14.24
C GLY A 113 11.89 16.24 -13.17
N GLY A 114 11.57 15.10 -12.54
CA GLY A 114 12.41 14.49 -11.50
C GLY A 114 12.48 15.28 -10.19
N THR A 115 11.60 16.27 -9.99
CA THR A 115 11.60 17.15 -8.82
C THR A 115 10.33 16.91 -7.99
N HIS A 116 10.47 16.69 -6.69
CA HIS A 116 9.30 16.48 -5.84
C HIS A 116 8.45 17.74 -5.74
N VAL A 117 7.14 17.56 -5.61
CA VAL A 117 6.22 18.66 -5.34
C VAL A 117 6.31 19.05 -3.87
N GLU A 118 7.24 19.95 -3.54
CA GLU A 118 7.57 20.34 -2.16
C GLU A 118 6.33 20.72 -1.35
N ARG A 119 5.39 21.50 -1.91
CA ARG A 119 4.18 21.92 -1.17
C ARG A 119 3.30 20.74 -0.70
N LEU A 120 3.35 19.60 -1.39
CA LEU A 120 2.59 18.40 -1.10
C LEU A 120 3.34 17.42 -0.17
N LEU A 121 4.62 17.67 0.13
CA LEU A 121 5.36 16.87 1.11
C LEU A 121 4.89 17.17 2.53
N CYS A 122 4.92 16.17 3.41
CA CYS A 122 4.49 16.34 4.80
C CYS A 122 5.46 17.23 5.57
N LEU A 123 4.96 18.29 6.21
CA LEU A 123 5.73 19.06 7.19
C LEU A 123 5.86 18.22 8.47
N GLU A 124 7.07 17.80 8.80
CA GLU A 124 7.37 17.06 10.02
C GLU A 124 7.50 18.04 11.21
N PRO A 125 6.56 18.04 12.16
CA PRO A 125 6.54 19.04 13.24
C PRO A 125 7.75 18.95 14.16
N THR A 126 8.38 17.78 14.28
CA THR A 126 9.56 17.61 15.14
C THR A 126 10.86 18.11 14.54
N LEU A 127 10.89 18.36 13.22
CA LEU A 127 12.08 18.81 12.49
C LEU A 127 11.90 20.19 11.86
N ASP A 128 10.67 20.71 11.84
CA ASP A 128 10.27 21.93 11.13
C ASP A 128 10.70 21.93 9.65
N GLN A 129 10.63 20.76 9.02
CA GLN A 129 11.03 20.58 7.63
C GLN A 129 10.07 19.63 6.91
N ARG A 130 10.04 19.73 5.58
CA ARG A 130 9.29 18.81 4.75
C ARG A 130 10.06 17.51 4.59
N VAL A 131 9.36 16.39 4.73
CA VAL A 131 9.90 15.05 4.55
C VAL A 131 9.14 14.32 3.46
N HIS A 132 9.88 13.61 2.60
CA HIS A 132 9.30 12.87 1.49
C HIS A 132 8.97 11.43 1.82
N ARG A 133 9.65 10.79 2.78
CA ARG A 133 9.42 9.38 3.12
C ARG A 133 8.44 9.23 4.26
N GLN A 134 7.57 8.23 4.13
CA GLN A 134 6.67 7.79 5.19
C GLN A 134 7.40 7.43 6.50
N SER A 135 8.60 6.83 6.42
CA SER A 135 9.42 6.44 7.57
C SER A 135 9.94 7.61 8.39
N ASP A 136 10.01 8.78 7.77
CA ASP A 136 10.62 9.97 8.37
C ASP A 136 9.56 10.79 9.13
N MET A 137 8.28 10.46 8.96
CA MET A 137 7.16 11.10 9.65
C MET A 137 6.98 10.51 11.06
N SER A 138 6.95 11.39 12.06
CA SER A 138 6.73 11.04 13.47
C SER A 138 5.42 10.28 13.70
N PHE A 139 4.40 10.54 12.87
CA PHE A 139 3.13 9.80 12.87
C PHE A 139 3.33 8.30 12.70
N TYR A 140 4.14 7.86 11.72
CA TYR A 140 4.36 6.44 11.43
C TYR A 140 5.50 5.83 12.23
N LYS A 141 6.54 6.61 12.54
CA LYS A 141 7.79 6.13 13.16
C LYS A 141 7.59 5.38 14.49
N LYS A 142 6.53 5.71 15.23
CA LYS A 142 6.21 5.10 16.53
C LYS A 142 5.18 3.96 16.45
N GLN A 143 4.75 3.59 15.25
CA GLN A 143 3.70 2.57 15.06
C GLN A 143 4.31 1.19 14.76
N MET A 144 3.77 0.16 15.42
CA MET A 144 4.00 -1.24 15.03
C MET A 144 2.76 -1.77 14.31
N ARG A 145 2.75 -1.71 12.98
CA ARG A 145 1.59 -2.05 12.14
C ARG A 145 1.47 -3.55 11.89
N VAL A 146 1.23 -4.38 12.91
CA VAL A 146 1.11 -5.84 12.74
C VAL A 146 -0.13 -6.22 11.92
N ALA A 147 -1.32 -5.79 12.36
CA ALA A 147 -2.58 -6.05 11.64
C ALA A 147 -2.72 -5.18 10.38
N LEU A 148 -2.18 -3.96 10.42
CA LEU A 148 -2.28 -2.96 9.34
C LEU A 148 -1.08 -2.99 8.37
N ARG A 149 -0.23 -4.02 8.40
CA ARG A 149 0.99 -4.10 7.58
C ARG A 149 0.75 -3.96 6.07
N ASN A 150 -0.44 -4.38 5.61
CA ASN A 150 -0.83 -4.34 4.20
C ASN A 150 -1.49 -3.01 3.79
N CYS A 151 -1.93 -2.20 4.76
CA CYS A 151 -2.68 -0.97 4.53
C CYS A 151 -1.78 0.10 3.88
N GLY A 152 -2.17 0.55 2.68
CA GLY A 152 -1.40 1.47 1.84
C GLY A 152 -0.29 0.79 1.03
N PHE A 153 -0.22 -0.54 1.03
CA PHE A 153 0.79 -1.30 0.31
C PHE A 153 0.21 -2.18 -0.80
N ILE A 154 -0.96 -2.81 -0.56
CA ILE A 154 -1.69 -3.57 -1.57
C ILE A 154 -3.04 -2.92 -1.89
N ASN A 155 -3.53 -3.14 -3.10
CA ASN A 155 -4.91 -2.87 -3.48
C ASN A 155 -5.82 -3.95 -2.85
N PRO A 156 -6.77 -3.57 -1.98
CA PRO A 156 -7.64 -4.52 -1.29
C PRO A 156 -8.60 -5.29 -2.21
N GLU A 157 -8.80 -4.83 -3.45
CA GLU A 157 -9.69 -5.46 -4.44
C GLU A 157 -8.96 -6.42 -5.38
N LEU A 158 -7.62 -6.46 -5.32
CA LEU A 158 -6.80 -7.35 -6.14
C LEU A 158 -6.27 -8.50 -5.28
N ILE A 159 -6.95 -9.65 -5.37
CA ILE A 159 -6.54 -10.87 -4.66
C ILE A 159 -5.09 -11.27 -4.97
N ASP A 160 -4.63 -10.99 -6.18
CA ASP A 160 -3.28 -11.31 -6.65
C ASP A 160 -2.21 -10.58 -5.85
N GLU A 161 -2.42 -9.30 -5.53
CA GLU A 161 -1.50 -8.56 -4.67
C GLU A 161 -1.52 -9.09 -3.24
N TYR A 162 -2.68 -9.54 -2.75
CA TYR A 162 -2.77 -10.18 -1.44
C TYR A 162 -1.96 -11.49 -1.42
N ILE A 163 -2.11 -12.35 -2.43
CA ILE A 163 -1.35 -13.62 -2.56
C ILE A 163 0.15 -13.34 -2.76
N ALA A 164 0.50 -12.37 -3.61
CA ALA A 164 1.88 -11.89 -3.79
C ALA A 164 2.49 -11.46 -2.45
N ASN A 165 1.69 -10.82 -1.58
CA ASN A 165 2.11 -10.45 -0.23
C ASN A 165 1.81 -11.52 0.84
N GLN A 166 1.99 -12.80 0.51
CA GLN A 166 1.84 -13.96 1.41
C GLN A 166 0.43 -14.15 2.00
N GLY A 167 -0.59 -13.58 1.37
CA GLY A 167 -2.00 -13.80 1.69
C GLY A 167 -2.35 -15.28 1.67
N TYR A 168 -3.23 -15.70 2.58
CA TYR A 168 -3.65 -17.09 2.79
C TYR A 168 -2.55 -18.11 3.17
N GLN A 169 -1.26 -17.76 3.18
CA GLN A 169 -0.18 -18.71 3.51
C GLN A 169 -0.37 -19.33 4.91
N ALA A 170 -0.78 -18.53 5.89
CA ALA A 170 -1.07 -19.01 7.24
C ALA A 170 -2.27 -19.97 7.26
N LEU A 171 -3.33 -19.68 6.50
CA LEU A 171 -4.50 -20.56 6.36
C LEU A 171 -4.12 -21.88 5.69
N GLY A 172 -3.37 -21.81 4.58
CA GLY A 172 -2.86 -22.99 3.87
C GLY A 172 -2.01 -23.88 4.78
N ARG A 173 -1.11 -23.29 5.57
CA ARG A 173 -0.32 -24.03 6.56
C ARG A 173 -1.23 -24.71 7.60
N VAL A 174 -2.12 -23.95 8.23
CA VAL A 174 -3.00 -24.47 9.30
C VAL A 174 -3.84 -25.65 8.81
N LEU A 175 -4.47 -25.53 7.65
CA LEU A 175 -5.37 -26.57 7.12
C LEU A 175 -4.64 -27.86 6.71
N ASN A 176 -3.34 -27.79 6.40
CA ASN A 176 -2.60 -28.93 5.85
C ASN A 176 -1.63 -29.57 6.85
N THR A 177 -1.19 -28.83 7.87
CA THR A 177 -0.10 -29.28 8.75
C THR A 177 -0.42 -29.19 10.24
N MET A 178 -1.63 -28.78 10.63
CA MET A 178 -1.99 -28.60 12.04
C MET A 178 -3.35 -29.22 12.34
N THR A 179 -3.46 -29.79 13.53
CA THR A 179 -4.73 -30.19 14.13
C THR A 179 -5.44 -28.99 14.78
N PRO A 180 -6.77 -29.03 14.99
CA PRO A 180 -7.48 -27.98 15.71
C PRO A 180 -6.91 -27.68 17.11
N ALA A 181 -6.45 -28.71 17.82
CA ALA A 181 -5.85 -28.56 19.15
C ALA A 181 -4.52 -27.77 19.11
N GLU A 182 -3.66 -28.04 18.12
CA GLU A 182 -2.41 -27.30 17.92
C GLU A 182 -2.66 -25.85 17.53
N VAL A 183 -3.68 -25.57 16.73
CA VAL A 183 -4.08 -24.18 16.39
C VAL A 183 -4.53 -23.44 17.65
N CYS A 184 -5.40 -24.04 18.46
CA CYS A 184 -5.82 -23.46 19.73
C CYS A 184 -4.63 -23.21 20.68
N ALA A 185 -3.68 -24.15 20.77
CA ALA A 185 -2.47 -24.00 21.58
C ALA A 185 -1.59 -22.85 21.08
N LEU A 186 -1.40 -22.73 19.76
CA LEU A 186 -0.64 -21.65 19.13
C LEU A 186 -1.24 -20.26 19.43
N VAL A 187 -2.57 -20.11 19.28
CA VAL A 187 -3.25 -18.84 19.56
C VAL A 187 -3.15 -18.48 21.04
N LYS A 188 -3.37 -19.45 21.95
CA LYS A 188 -3.18 -19.24 23.40
C LYS A 188 -1.75 -18.81 23.74
N ALA A 189 -0.76 -19.48 23.16
CA ALA A 189 0.66 -19.16 23.37
C ALA A 189 1.05 -17.76 22.86
N SER A 190 0.33 -17.22 21.87
CA SER A 190 0.57 -15.87 21.37
C SER A 190 0.18 -14.76 22.35
N GLY A 191 -0.63 -15.07 23.38
CA GLY A 191 -1.16 -14.08 24.31
C GLY A 191 -2.17 -13.12 23.70
N LEU A 192 -2.77 -13.47 22.55
CA LEU A 192 -3.80 -12.65 21.92
C LEU A 192 -5.01 -12.49 22.85
N ARG A 193 -5.56 -11.27 22.86
CA ARG A 193 -6.74 -10.90 23.65
C ARG A 193 -7.79 -10.31 22.73
N GLY A 194 -9.06 -10.54 23.06
CA GLY A 194 -10.20 -10.04 22.31
C GLY A 194 -10.17 -8.51 22.17
N ARG A 195 -10.16 -8.03 20.93
CA ARG A 195 -10.06 -6.59 20.61
C ARG A 195 -11.41 -5.86 20.55
N GLY A 196 -12.51 -6.57 20.81
CA GLY A 196 -13.86 -6.00 20.88
C GLY A 196 -14.17 -5.25 22.18
N GLY A 197 -13.20 -5.07 23.09
CA GLY A 197 -13.34 -4.29 24.33
C GLY A 197 -13.03 -5.09 25.60
N GLY A 198 -13.68 -6.24 25.80
CA GLY A 198 -13.57 -7.02 27.05
C GLY A 198 -12.20 -7.66 27.32
N GLY A 199 -11.34 -7.82 26.31
CA GLY A 199 -9.96 -8.26 26.50
C GLY A 199 -9.80 -9.69 27.06
N PHE A 200 -10.77 -10.58 26.89
CA PHE A 200 -10.60 -11.99 27.25
C PHE A 200 -9.49 -12.65 26.40
N PRO A 201 -8.74 -13.62 26.93
CA PRO A 201 -7.84 -14.43 26.13
C PRO A 201 -8.58 -15.01 24.92
N THR A 202 -8.01 -14.83 23.71
CA THR A 202 -8.52 -15.40 22.46
C THR A 202 -8.13 -16.87 22.36
#